data_AF-A0A1Q4X7A6-F1
#
_entry.id   AF-A0A1Q4X7A6-F1
#
_cell.length_a   1.000
_cell.length_b   1.000
_cell.length_c   1.000
_cell.angle_alpha   90.00
_cell.angle_beta   90.00
_cell.angle_gamma   90.00
#
_symmetry.space_group_name_H-M   'P 1'
#
loop_
_entity.id
_entity.type
_entity.pdbx_description
1 polymer ?
#
loop_
_entity_poly.entity_id
_entity_poly.type
_entity_poly.pdbx_seq_one_letter_code
_entity_poly.pdbx_strand_id
1 'polypeptide(L)'
;MERRRVALIAAGVVLFAGVITVLRTTGLGEPVTATSVSAPPPTSLAPFAAEGVLVPTAGPPPEAPRALTVSSGPRRLQLRWTGDAPGYEVRWGDPGRLDRSRLITEPVTQLDGLEDERRYEVEVYAVDAFGQRSAPAKATGTPHALPSGDYALEDRFDQPDAPDPTRWRLASRGNCARATPGQDDDGRRLVLSSNCAAAPATLRSRTPFVLRDADDLGRFVVDTDAPGGDGELVLDLVPGPVSLVSGDALPPDAVRLRVATGAGATSVQVVVAAGTPTTVVRGVPALETGISHRWELVLRRDGVRVLLDGHVVATSPVVPAWREATALVSVAGPTGQRAAISLIAFDGEEASPPAWVPAPAVDVTAAVSAPSAHGLEPLPGVTGGLLRMALLHSDTAAEAPSFTLSVAGVVVPVRPAVAGAPWRPGVAYPVVADLPVEALRVGASGALAVTLVTALRVQATHVDLELTGSYSGAPPRRETQPLTGRERELARASGTVLDASGRTVPEGAAVQRGRMVFDLVLEGQPGEALAGLAGFSVRVDDERVAVVPTASGGPGVAGEYRFALSTGELSLGPHMIEVRLFGTSGETRPTSAYIPFFVGR
;
A
#
# COMPACT_ATOMS: atom_id res chain seq x y z
N MET A 1 -12.44 -54.11 -28.38
CA MET A 1 -12.11 -52.84 -27.70
C MET A 1 -10.95 -52.06 -28.36
N GLU A 2 -10.31 -52.55 -29.44
CA GLU A 2 -9.13 -51.88 -30.01
C GLU A 2 -9.41 -50.89 -31.16
N ARG A 3 -10.53 -51.00 -31.89
CA ARG A 3 -10.82 -50.11 -33.04
C ARG A 3 -11.15 -48.65 -32.65
N ARG A 4 -11.67 -48.41 -31.44
CA ARG A 4 -11.97 -47.05 -30.95
C ARG A 4 -10.72 -46.30 -30.47
N ARG A 5 -9.69 -47.00 -29.98
CA ARG A 5 -8.42 -46.37 -29.58
C ARG A 5 -7.55 -46.00 -30.79
N VAL A 6 -7.55 -46.82 -31.84
CA VAL A 6 -6.83 -46.50 -33.09
C VAL A 6 -7.47 -45.32 -33.83
N ALA A 7 -8.80 -45.21 -33.83
CA ALA A 7 -9.49 -44.07 -34.43
C ALA A 7 -9.22 -42.73 -33.70
N LEU A 8 -9.11 -42.75 -32.38
CA LEU A 8 -8.78 -41.57 -31.57
C LEU A 8 -7.33 -41.12 -31.75
N ILE A 9 -6.38 -42.07 -31.89
CA ILE A 9 -4.98 -41.76 -32.16
C ILE A 9 -4.79 -41.23 -33.59
N ALA A 10 -5.50 -41.79 -34.58
CA ALA A 10 -5.47 -41.30 -35.95
C ALA A 10 -6.07 -39.89 -36.08
N ALA A 11 -7.18 -39.60 -35.38
CA ALA A 11 -7.77 -38.26 -35.35
C ALA A 11 -6.85 -37.23 -34.67
N GLY A 12 -6.14 -37.63 -33.59
CA GLY A 12 -5.17 -36.78 -32.91
C GLY A 12 -3.94 -36.45 -33.77
N VAL A 13 -3.43 -37.41 -34.56
CA VAL A 13 -2.28 -37.19 -35.46
C VAL A 13 -2.66 -36.31 -36.66
N VAL A 14 -3.88 -36.41 -37.18
CA VAL A 14 -4.36 -35.53 -38.26
C VAL A 14 -4.56 -34.09 -37.77
N LEU A 15 -5.04 -33.89 -36.54
CA LEU A 15 -5.15 -32.57 -35.92
C LEU A 15 -3.78 -31.93 -35.63
N PHE A 16 -2.81 -32.71 -35.12
CA PHE A 16 -1.46 -32.20 -34.87
C PHE A 16 -0.67 -31.93 -36.16
N ALA A 17 -0.80 -32.77 -37.18
CA ALA A 17 -0.18 -32.54 -38.49
C ALA A 17 -0.82 -31.35 -39.22
N GLY A 18 -2.14 -31.14 -39.08
CA GLY A 18 -2.83 -29.96 -39.62
C GLY A 18 -2.33 -28.65 -39.00
N VAL A 19 -2.14 -28.62 -37.68
CA VAL A 19 -1.59 -27.44 -36.97
C VAL A 19 -0.13 -27.17 -37.35
N ILE A 20 0.71 -28.22 -37.50
CA ILE A 20 2.11 -28.06 -37.92
C ILE A 20 2.22 -27.65 -39.39
N THR A 21 1.29 -28.04 -40.25
CA THR A 21 1.29 -27.66 -41.66
C THR A 21 0.82 -26.22 -41.85
N VAL A 22 -0.18 -25.75 -41.09
CA VAL A 22 -0.59 -24.33 -41.06
C VAL A 22 0.51 -23.44 -40.47
N LEU A 23 1.30 -23.94 -39.51
CA LEU A 23 2.46 -23.22 -38.97
C LEU A 23 3.71 -23.24 -39.89
N ARG A 24 3.74 -24.06 -40.95
CA ARG A 24 4.89 -24.17 -41.87
C ARG A 24 4.62 -23.64 -43.28
N THR A 25 3.38 -23.34 -43.66
CA THR A 25 3.05 -22.82 -45.01
C THR A 25 2.90 -21.31 -45.09
N THR A 26 2.95 -20.57 -43.97
CA THR A 26 3.21 -19.12 -44.00
C THR A 26 4.71 -18.91 -44.08
N GLY A 27 5.19 -18.79 -45.32
CA GLY A 27 6.60 -18.64 -45.66
C GLY A 27 7.29 -17.47 -44.95
N LEU A 28 8.60 -17.66 -44.82
CA LEU A 28 9.64 -16.70 -44.47
C LEU A 28 9.54 -15.45 -45.37
N GLY A 29 8.66 -14.52 -45.02
CA GLY A 29 8.86 -13.11 -45.29
C GLY A 29 9.79 -12.56 -44.21
N GLU A 30 10.74 -11.72 -44.61
CA GLU A 30 11.64 -10.98 -43.73
C GLU A 30 10.90 -10.47 -42.49
N PRO A 31 11.54 -10.40 -41.30
CA PRO A 31 10.91 -9.86 -40.12
C PRO A 31 10.54 -8.41 -40.42
N VAL A 32 9.28 -8.19 -40.80
CA VAL A 32 8.69 -6.86 -40.77
C VAL A 32 8.83 -6.48 -39.32
N THR A 33 9.77 -5.56 -39.09
CA THR A 33 9.88 -4.81 -37.86
C THR A 33 8.64 -3.92 -37.85
N ALA A 34 7.47 -4.52 -37.62
CA ALA A 34 6.29 -3.82 -37.23
C ALA A 34 6.53 -3.44 -35.78
N THR A 35 7.37 -2.41 -35.59
CA THR A 35 7.04 -1.39 -34.61
C THR A 35 5.64 -0.92 -34.99
N SER A 36 4.61 -1.63 -34.52
CA SER A 36 3.32 -1.01 -34.31
C SER A 36 3.58 0.04 -33.24
N VAL A 37 4.00 1.22 -33.70
CA VAL A 37 3.85 2.44 -32.95
C VAL A 37 2.34 2.59 -32.86
N SER A 38 1.73 1.92 -31.86
CA SER A 38 0.33 2.13 -31.55
C SER A 38 0.17 3.63 -31.44
N ALA A 39 -0.70 4.20 -32.27
CA ALA A 39 -0.98 5.63 -32.18
C ALA A 39 -1.30 5.95 -30.70
N PRO A 40 -0.76 7.05 -30.17
CA PRO A 40 -1.05 7.44 -28.80
C PRO A 40 -2.57 7.52 -28.62
N PRO A 41 -3.10 7.08 -27.46
CA PRO A 41 -4.53 7.11 -27.21
C PRO A 41 -5.07 8.54 -27.37
N PRO A 42 -6.31 8.70 -27.88
CA PRO A 42 -6.90 10.01 -28.05
C PRO A 42 -7.08 10.70 -26.70
N THR A 43 -6.68 11.97 -26.61
CA THR A 43 -6.80 12.80 -25.39
C THR A 43 -8.04 13.70 -25.40
N SER A 44 -8.84 13.61 -26.45
CA SER A 44 -10.15 14.25 -26.60
C SER A 44 -11.03 13.36 -27.49
N LEU A 45 -12.34 13.41 -27.28
CA LEU A 45 -13.29 12.58 -28.01
C LEU A 45 -14.35 13.45 -28.67
N ALA A 46 -14.72 13.10 -29.91
CA ALA A 46 -15.88 13.66 -30.56
C ALA A 46 -17.14 12.89 -30.14
N PRO A 47 -18.24 13.59 -29.79
CA PRO A 47 -19.49 12.92 -29.42
C PRO A 47 -20.02 12.08 -30.60
N PHE A 48 -20.55 10.91 -30.28
CA PHE A 48 -21.13 9.98 -31.26
C PHE A 48 -22.25 9.18 -30.62
N ALA A 49 -23.33 8.96 -31.37
CA ALA A 49 -24.40 8.04 -31.02
C ALA A 49 -24.86 7.32 -32.29
N ALA A 50 -24.93 5.99 -32.24
CA ALA A 50 -25.51 5.20 -33.31
C ALA A 50 -27.03 5.39 -33.40
N GLU A 51 -27.62 4.92 -34.51
CA GLU A 51 -29.08 4.97 -34.67
C GLU A 51 -29.79 4.19 -33.55
N GLY A 52 -30.86 4.76 -33.01
CA GLY A 52 -31.62 4.13 -31.92
C GLY A 52 -30.95 4.19 -30.53
N VAL A 53 -29.78 4.81 -30.40
CA VAL A 53 -29.09 5.02 -29.13
C VAL A 53 -29.35 6.43 -28.60
N LEU A 54 -29.76 6.53 -27.34
CA LEU A 54 -29.82 7.81 -26.62
C LEU A 54 -28.67 7.88 -25.63
N VAL A 55 -27.82 8.90 -25.81
CA VAL A 55 -26.69 9.20 -24.94
C VAL A 55 -27.05 10.28 -23.94
N PRO A 56 -26.50 10.23 -22.71
CA PRO A 56 -26.73 11.28 -21.74
C PRO A 56 -26.04 12.58 -22.18
N THR A 57 -26.57 13.71 -21.73
CA THR A 57 -26.02 15.04 -22.04
C THR A 57 -25.83 15.83 -20.76
N ALA A 58 -24.93 16.80 -20.79
CA ALA A 58 -24.62 17.62 -19.64
C ALA A 58 -25.84 18.45 -19.20
N GLY A 59 -26.08 18.48 -17.89
CA GLY A 59 -27.08 19.33 -17.26
C GLY A 59 -26.55 20.75 -17.01
N PRO A 60 -27.19 21.52 -16.12
CA PRO A 60 -26.62 22.75 -15.60
C PRO A 60 -25.37 22.44 -14.74
N PRO A 61 -24.43 23.40 -14.61
CA PRO A 61 -23.25 23.22 -13.77
C PRO A 61 -23.60 22.87 -12.32
N PRO A 62 -22.74 22.10 -11.62
CA PRO A 62 -22.99 21.68 -10.25
C PRO A 62 -22.96 22.87 -9.27
N GLU A 63 -23.61 22.68 -8.12
CA GLU A 63 -23.52 23.64 -7.02
C GLU A 63 -22.10 23.74 -6.45
N ALA A 64 -21.75 24.91 -5.91
CA ALA A 64 -20.46 25.11 -5.29
C ALA A 64 -20.33 24.29 -3.99
N PRO A 65 -19.14 23.74 -3.67
CA PRO A 65 -18.88 23.12 -2.38
C PRO A 65 -19.19 24.07 -1.21
N ARG A 66 -19.63 23.52 -0.09
CA ARG A 66 -20.03 24.28 1.10
C ARG A 66 -19.18 23.92 2.31
N ALA A 67 -19.12 24.82 3.29
CA ALA A 67 -18.45 24.59 4.56
C ALA A 67 -16.98 24.11 4.43
N LEU A 68 -16.24 24.67 3.48
CA LEU A 68 -14.81 24.38 3.34
C LEU A 68 -14.06 24.79 4.62
N THR A 69 -13.43 23.82 5.26
CA THR A 69 -12.58 23.97 6.44
C THR A 69 -11.16 23.55 6.11
N VAL A 70 -10.19 24.25 6.72
CA VAL A 70 -8.76 24.00 6.52
C VAL A 70 -8.11 23.81 7.88
N SER A 71 -7.57 22.61 8.10
CA SER A 71 -6.79 22.26 9.28
C SER A 71 -5.32 22.26 8.90
N SER A 72 -4.49 22.95 9.69
CA SER A 72 -3.06 23.09 9.40
C SER A 72 -2.25 22.05 10.19
N GLY A 73 -1.23 21.50 9.54
CA GLY A 73 -0.21 20.65 10.18
C GLY A 73 1.18 20.91 9.58
N PRO A 74 2.20 20.16 10.00
CA PRO A 74 3.55 20.29 9.46
C PRO A 74 3.57 20.00 7.97
N ARG A 75 3.94 21.01 7.18
CA ARG A 75 4.09 20.94 5.72
C ARG A 75 2.85 20.41 4.99
N ARG A 76 1.68 20.54 5.63
CA ARG A 76 0.42 20.03 5.10
C ARG A 76 -0.77 20.89 5.48
N LEU A 77 -1.78 20.85 4.61
CA LEU A 77 -3.12 21.35 4.88
C LEU A 77 -4.13 20.23 4.63
N GLN A 78 -5.02 20.00 5.59
CA GLN A 78 -6.15 19.09 5.44
C GLN A 78 -7.41 19.89 5.15
N LEU A 79 -8.10 19.51 4.09
CA LEU A 79 -9.27 20.20 3.55
C LEU A 79 -10.50 19.32 3.71
N ARG A 80 -11.60 19.86 4.22
CA ARG A 80 -12.90 19.18 4.32
C ARG A 80 -14.02 20.11 3.93
N TRP A 81 -14.99 19.61 3.17
CA TRP A 81 -16.17 20.37 2.73
C TRP A 81 -17.39 19.45 2.65
N THR A 82 -18.51 19.99 2.17
CA THR A 82 -19.72 19.24 1.84
C THR A 82 -20.15 19.52 0.40
N GLY A 83 -20.71 18.51 -0.26
CA GLY A 83 -21.19 18.56 -1.64
C GLY A 83 -21.59 17.17 -2.14
N ASP A 84 -22.42 17.15 -3.19
CA ASP A 84 -22.99 15.92 -3.77
C ASP A 84 -22.49 15.67 -5.21
N ALA A 85 -21.43 16.36 -5.61
CA ALA A 85 -20.84 16.19 -6.94
C ALA A 85 -20.08 14.85 -7.03
N PRO A 86 -20.04 14.20 -8.20
CA PRO A 86 -19.34 12.94 -8.37
C PRO A 86 -17.82 13.08 -8.24
N GLY A 87 -17.28 14.30 -8.39
CA GLY A 87 -15.89 14.58 -8.10
C GLY A 87 -15.61 16.05 -7.83
N TYR A 88 -14.35 16.33 -7.51
CA TYR A 88 -13.86 17.64 -7.15
C TYR A 88 -12.51 17.93 -7.80
N GLU A 89 -12.29 19.20 -8.13
CA GLU A 89 -10.99 19.72 -8.50
C GLU A 89 -10.50 20.65 -7.38
N VAL A 90 -9.39 20.28 -6.76
CA VAL A 90 -8.72 21.09 -5.74
C VAL A 90 -7.54 21.77 -6.39
N ARG A 91 -7.49 23.10 -6.33
CA ARG A 91 -6.37 23.93 -6.80
C ARG A 91 -5.74 24.67 -5.65
N TRP A 92 -4.42 24.78 -5.64
CA TRP A 92 -3.71 25.49 -4.59
C TRP A 92 -2.39 26.10 -5.08
N GLY A 93 -1.92 27.11 -4.35
CA GLY A 93 -0.69 27.81 -4.66
C GLY A 93 -0.53 29.04 -3.78
N ASP A 94 0.33 29.96 -4.22
CA ASP A 94 0.45 31.26 -3.57
C ASP A 94 -0.83 32.09 -3.74
N PRO A 95 -1.12 33.02 -2.82
CA PRO A 95 -2.25 33.93 -2.98
C PRO A 95 -2.25 34.63 -4.36
N GLY A 96 -3.34 34.47 -5.11
CA GLY A 96 -3.48 34.99 -6.48
C GLY A 96 -2.80 34.16 -7.59
N ARG A 97 -2.13 33.04 -7.26
CA ARG A 97 -1.51 32.13 -8.23
C ARG A 97 -1.64 30.67 -7.81
N LEU A 98 -2.64 29.99 -8.37
CA LEU A 98 -2.89 28.56 -8.15
C LEU A 98 -2.27 27.74 -9.28
N ASP A 99 -1.08 27.19 -9.05
CA ASP A 99 -0.28 26.47 -10.04
C ASP A 99 -0.30 24.95 -9.86
N ARG A 100 -0.92 24.45 -8.79
CA ARG A 100 -1.10 23.02 -8.52
C ARG A 100 -2.59 22.65 -8.54
N SER A 101 -2.88 21.43 -9.01
CA SER A 101 -4.23 20.89 -9.04
C SER A 101 -4.28 19.38 -8.82
N ARG A 102 -5.41 18.90 -8.30
CA ARG A 102 -5.70 17.50 -8.04
C ARG A 102 -7.18 17.22 -8.29
N LEU A 103 -7.47 16.08 -8.92
CA LEU A 103 -8.83 15.56 -9.10
C LEU A 103 -9.06 14.42 -8.11
N ILE A 104 -10.18 14.43 -7.40
CA ILE A 104 -10.56 13.44 -6.38
C ILE A 104 -12.07 13.24 -6.38
N THR A 105 -12.56 12.18 -5.74
CA THR A 105 -14.02 11.91 -5.61
C THR A 105 -14.59 12.21 -4.24
N GLU A 106 -13.76 12.34 -3.21
CA GLU A 106 -14.22 12.53 -1.84
C GLU A 106 -14.21 14.01 -1.42
N PRO A 107 -15.09 14.43 -0.49
CA PRO A 107 -15.15 15.80 -0.01
C PRO A 107 -14.09 16.12 1.06
N VAL A 108 -12.94 15.44 0.98
CA VAL A 108 -11.82 15.54 1.91
C VAL A 108 -10.51 15.26 1.16
N THR A 109 -9.46 16.01 1.47
CA THR A 109 -8.11 15.72 0.96
C THR A 109 -7.02 16.34 1.82
N GLN A 110 -5.80 15.81 1.70
CA GLN A 110 -4.60 16.39 2.29
C GLN A 110 -3.66 16.90 1.20
N LEU A 111 -3.26 18.16 1.33
CA LEU A 111 -2.21 18.78 0.53
C LEU A 111 -0.90 18.66 1.30
N ASP A 112 0.09 17.97 0.73
CA ASP A 112 1.39 17.71 1.36
C ASP A 112 2.52 18.44 0.63
N GLY A 113 3.73 18.36 1.19
CA GLY A 113 4.93 18.97 0.59
C GLY A 113 4.87 20.49 0.55
N LEU A 114 4.10 21.10 1.43
CA LEU A 114 4.00 22.55 1.57
C LEU A 114 5.15 23.08 2.43
N GLU A 115 5.42 24.38 2.34
CA GLU A 115 6.38 25.05 3.20
C GLU A 115 5.67 25.54 4.47
N ASP A 116 6.28 25.27 5.63
CA ASP A 116 5.79 25.80 6.90
C ASP A 116 5.90 27.32 6.93
N GLU A 117 4.96 27.96 7.64
CA GLU A 117 4.82 29.41 7.79
C GLU A 117 4.55 30.17 6.47
N ARG A 118 4.36 29.46 5.36
CA ARG A 118 3.93 30.03 4.09
C ARG A 118 2.41 29.92 3.94
N ARG A 119 1.77 31.04 3.67
CA ARG A 119 0.32 31.08 3.40
C ARG A 119 0.03 30.57 1.98
N TYR A 120 -0.94 29.66 1.87
CA TYR A 120 -1.45 29.15 0.61
C TYR A 120 -2.91 29.56 0.42
N GLU A 121 -3.29 29.81 -0.84
CA GLU A 121 -4.69 29.90 -1.28
C GLU A 121 -5.13 28.54 -1.82
N VAL A 122 -6.37 28.17 -1.52
CA VAL A 122 -6.99 26.92 -1.94
C VAL A 122 -8.36 27.21 -2.53
N GLU A 123 -8.64 26.62 -3.68
CA GLU A 123 -9.95 26.62 -4.30
C GLU A 123 -10.42 25.18 -4.53
N VAL A 124 -11.67 24.90 -4.15
CA VAL A 124 -12.32 23.61 -4.38
C VAL A 124 -13.52 23.82 -5.30
N TYR A 125 -13.51 23.13 -6.42
CA TYR A 125 -14.57 23.12 -7.42
C TYR A 125 -15.31 21.79 -7.37
N ALA A 126 -16.64 21.80 -7.38
CA ALA A 126 -17.41 20.61 -7.72
C ALA A 126 -17.30 20.36 -9.22
N VAL A 127 -17.12 19.09 -9.61
CA VAL A 127 -17.02 18.64 -11.00
C VAL A 127 -18.12 17.63 -11.26
N ASP A 128 -18.96 17.89 -12.27
CA ASP A 128 -20.01 16.95 -12.67
C ASP A 128 -19.49 15.82 -13.57
N ALA A 129 -20.39 14.93 -13.98
CA ALA A 129 -20.08 13.81 -14.87
C ALA A 129 -19.56 14.24 -16.26
N PHE A 130 -19.74 15.50 -16.67
CA PHE A 130 -19.33 16.00 -17.99
C PHE A 130 -18.15 16.96 -17.93
N GLY A 131 -17.53 17.08 -16.75
CA GLY A 131 -16.39 17.97 -16.52
C GLY A 131 -16.79 19.44 -16.43
N GLN A 132 -18.05 19.78 -16.14
CA GLN A 132 -18.41 21.16 -15.81
C GLN A 132 -18.03 21.46 -14.36
N ARG A 133 -17.49 22.66 -14.13
CA ARG A 133 -17.12 23.13 -12.78
C ARG A 133 -18.18 24.06 -12.22
N SER A 134 -18.38 23.98 -10.91
CA SER A 134 -19.12 24.99 -10.14
C SER A 134 -18.32 26.30 -10.02
N ALA A 135 -18.89 27.30 -9.33
CA ALA A 135 -18.07 28.33 -8.68
C ALA A 135 -17.21 27.70 -7.55
N PRO A 136 -16.02 28.23 -7.24
CA PRO A 136 -15.15 27.65 -6.22
C PRO A 136 -15.59 28.01 -4.80
N ALA A 137 -15.41 27.06 -3.88
CA ALA A 137 -15.23 27.37 -2.47
C ALA A 137 -13.77 27.78 -2.25
N LYS A 138 -13.53 28.93 -1.60
CA LYS A 138 -12.18 29.45 -1.37
C LYS A 138 -11.81 29.40 0.09
N ALA A 139 -10.55 29.08 0.37
CA ALA A 139 -9.97 29.18 1.70
C ALA A 139 -8.49 29.54 1.61
N THR A 140 -7.91 29.88 2.75
CA THR A 140 -6.45 30.00 2.89
C THR A 140 -5.99 29.21 4.10
N GLY A 141 -4.80 28.63 4.03
CA GLY A 141 -4.19 27.94 5.16
C GLY A 141 -2.69 28.22 5.21
N THR A 142 -2.11 28.07 6.40
CA THR A 142 -0.67 28.23 6.63
C THR A 142 -0.21 26.96 7.36
N PRO A 143 0.54 26.06 6.71
CA PRO A 143 1.16 24.93 7.40
C PRO A 143 2.06 25.44 8.51
N HIS A 144 2.11 24.71 9.62
CA HIS A 144 2.90 25.10 10.78
C HIS A 144 3.81 23.96 11.17
N ALA A 145 5.09 24.29 11.34
CA ALA A 145 6.03 23.34 11.89
C ALA A 145 5.58 23.00 13.32
N LEU A 146 5.61 21.72 13.67
CA LEU A 146 5.53 21.37 15.07
C LEU A 146 6.79 21.87 15.77
N PRO A 147 6.67 22.48 16.95
CA PRO A 147 7.82 22.71 17.82
C PRO A 147 8.61 21.41 17.93
N SER A 148 9.94 21.48 17.81
CA SER A 148 10.77 20.35 18.20
C SER A 148 10.45 20.03 19.65
N GLY A 149 9.97 18.82 19.92
CA GLY A 149 9.77 18.38 21.29
C GLY A 149 11.10 17.97 21.90
N ASP A 150 11.16 17.89 23.22
CA ASP A 150 12.26 17.23 23.93
C ASP A 150 12.10 15.70 23.82
N TYR A 151 12.05 15.18 22.58
CA TYR A 151 11.95 13.76 22.31
C TYR A 151 13.33 13.09 22.41
N ALA A 152 13.38 11.90 23.00
CA ALA A 152 14.58 11.05 23.03
C ALA A 152 14.97 10.55 21.62
N LEU A 153 13.98 10.40 20.74
CA LEU A 153 14.15 10.17 19.31
C LEU A 153 13.08 10.96 18.58
N GLU A 154 13.47 11.71 17.55
CA GLU A 154 12.54 12.35 16.61
C GLU A 154 13.06 12.16 15.18
N ASP A 155 12.21 11.60 14.31
CA ASP A 155 12.46 11.55 12.87
C ASP A 155 11.22 12.02 12.11
N ARG A 156 11.39 13.11 11.36
CA ARG A 156 10.35 13.73 10.52
C ARG A 156 10.38 13.22 9.07
N PHE A 157 11.36 12.39 8.72
CA PHE A 157 11.54 11.81 7.39
C PHE A 157 11.55 12.84 6.26
N ASP A 158 12.05 14.04 6.54
CA ASP A 158 12.07 15.12 5.58
C ASP A 158 13.37 15.22 4.77
N GLN A 159 14.33 14.37 5.13
CA GLN A 159 15.59 14.14 4.46
C GLN A 159 15.42 13.32 3.16
N PRO A 160 16.21 13.61 2.11
CA PRO A 160 16.11 12.93 0.82
C PRO A 160 16.55 11.46 0.83
N ASP A 161 17.18 11.01 1.91
CA ASP A 161 17.65 9.64 2.14
C ASP A 161 16.81 8.89 3.19
N ALA A 162 15.60 9.38 3.48
CA ALA A 162 14.67 8.70 4.37
C ALA A 162 14.31 7.28 3.87
N PRO A 163 14.26 6.26 4.74
CA PRO A 163 14.60 6.32 6.16
C PRO A 163 16.12 6.24 6.38
N ASP A 164 16.64 7.04 7.32
CA ASP A 164 18.05 7.05 7.66
C ASP A 164 18.49 5.65 8.19
N PRO A 165 19.42 4.96 7.52
CA PRO A 165 19.85 3.62 7.92
C PRO A 165 20.60 3.58 9.26
N THR A 166 21.06 4.73 9.77
CA THR A 166 21.63 4.85 11.11
C THR A 166 20.56 4.79 12.19
N ARG A 167 19.30 5.09 11.85
CA ARG A 167 18.16 5.10 12.77
C ARG A 167 17.17 3.96 12.53
N TRP A 168 17.04 3.48 11.29
CA TRP A 168 15.96 2.58 10.91
C TRP A 168 16.40 1.37 10.08
N ARG A 169 15.66 0.27 10.24
CA ARG A 169 15.74 -0.93 9.41
C ARG A 169 14.33 -1.33 8.94
N LEU A 170 14.18 -1.59 7.64
CA LEU A 170 12.97 -2.16 7.10
C LEU A 170 13.02 -3.69 7.22
N ALA A 171 11.97 -4.27 7.76
CA ALA A 171 11.73 -5.70 7.82
C ALA A 171 10.46 -6.04 7.03
N SER A 172 10.59 -6.94 6.06
CA SER A 172 9.51 -7.44 5.23
C SER A 172 9.79 -8.87 4.78
N ARG A 173 8.74 -9.55 4.27
CA ARG A 173 8.88 -10.89 3.70
C ARG A 173 9.51 -10.81 2.30
N GLY A 174 10.83 -11.01 2.21
CA GLY A 174 11.56 -10.80 0.96
C GLY A 174 11.42 -9.35 0.45
N ASN A 175 11.41 -9.18 -0.88
CA ASN A 175 11.42 -7.86 -1.53
C ASN A 175 10.02 -7.27 -1.78
N CYS A 176 9.00 -7.70 -1.03
CA CYS A 176 7.61 -7.26 -1.24
C CYS A 176 7.28 -5.89 -0.63
N ALA A 177 8.18 -5.27 0.14
CA ALA A 177 8.01 -3.91 0.68
C ALA A 177 9.23 -3.03 0.42
N ARG A 178 9.01 -1.71 0.35
CA ARG A 178 10.06 -0.68 0.32
C ARG A 178 9.70 0.49 1.21
N ALA A 179 10.72 1.11 1.78
CA ALA A 179 10.65 2.33 2.56
C ALA A 179 11.54 3.37 1.87
N THR A 180 10.93 4.42 1.34
CA THR A 180 11.58 5.40 0.47
C THR A 180 11.17 6.83 0.85
N PRO A 181 11.93 7.87 0.50
CA PRO A 181 11.44 9.23 0.64
C PRO A 181 10.20 9.43 -0.25
N GLY A 182 9.30 10.31 0.18
CA GLY A 182 8.16 10.76 -0.60
C GLY A 182 8.59 11.51 -1.86
N GLN A 183 7.80 11.36 -2.92
CA GLN A 183 7.98 12.03 -4.20
C GLN A 183 6.74 12.85 -4.53
N ASP A 184 6.90 13.96 -5.26
CA ASP A 184 5.80 14.79 -5.74
C ASP A 184 4.75 15.12 -4.66
N ASP A 185 3.54 14.61 -4.84
CA ASP A 185 2.38 14.78 -3.95
C ASP A 185 2.53 14.10 -2.58
N ASP A 186 3.48 13.17 -2.39
CA ASP A 186 3.77 12.63 -1.05
C ASP A 186 4.51 13.64 -0.17
N GLY A 187 5.17 14.63 -0.76
CA GLY A 187 5.99 15.60 -0.03
C GLY A 187 7.17 14.97 0.71
N ARG A 188 7.71 15.71 1.70
CA ARG A 188 8.88 15.29 2.48
C ARG A 188 8.46 14.42 3.67
N ARG A 189 8.12 13.16 3.37
CA ARG A 189 7.69 12.11 4.32
C ARG A 189 8.32 10.77 3.96
N LEU A 190 8.26 9.80 4.86
CA LEU A 190 8.59 8.42 4.53
C LEU A 190 7.40 7.76 3.86
N VAL A 191 7.62 7.09 2.73
CA VAL A 191 6.63 6.24 2.06
C VAL A 191 6.98 4.78 2.31
N LEU A 192 6.07 4.06 2.95
CA LEU A 192 6.10 2.61 3.06
C LEU A 192 5.15 2.03 2.01
N SER A 193 5.70 1.31 1.03
CA SER A 193 4.96 0.68 -0.07
C SER A 193 5.09 -0.84 0.00
N SER A 194 3.98 -1.56 -0.21
CA SER A 194 3.93 -3.01 -0.02
C SER A 194 3.02 -3.72 -1.02
N ASN A 195 3.53 -4.82 -1.57
CA ASN A 195 2.78 -5.84 -2.31
C ASN A 195 2.72 -7.16 -1.51
N CYS A 196 2.95 -7.11 -0.19
CA CYS A 196 3.03 -8.28 0.68
C CYS A 196 1.66 -8.90 1.02
N ALA A 197 0.56 -8.42 0.43
CA ALA A 197 -0.80 -8.69 0.89
C ALA A 197 -0.91 -8.44 2.42
N ALA A 198 -1.53 -9.36 3.16
CA ALA A 198 -1.72 -9.24 4.60
C ALA A 198 -0.42 -9.32 5.45
N ALA A 199 0.75 -9.59 4.87
CA ALA A 199 1.99 -9.61 5.63
C ALA A 199 2.50 -8.17 5.89
N PRO A 200 2.85 -7.81 7.14
CA PRO A 200 3.23 -6.44 7.47
C PRO A 200 4.59 -6.06 6.88
N ALA A 201 4.69 -4.82 6.42
CA ALA A 201 5.95 -4.11 6.23
C ALA A 201 6.27 -3.37 7.53
N THR A 202 7.44 -3.63 8.13
CA THR A 202 7.78 -3.20 9.49
C THR A 202 9.02 -2.31 9.47
N LEU A 203 8.91 -1.08 9.97
CA LEU A 203 10.05 -0.22 10.23
C LEU A 203 10.50 -0.40 11.69
N ARG A 204 11.69 -0.98 11.88
CA ARG A 204 12.34 -1.14 13.19
C ARG A 204 13.20 0.06 13.51
N SER A 205 13.04 0.61 14.72
CA SER A 205 14.00 1.56 15.27
C SER A 205 15.31 0.87 15.70
N ARG A 206 16.44 1.50 15.39
CA ARG A 206 17.76 1.15 15.93
C ARG A 206 18.00 1.79 17.29
N THR A 207 17.40 2.94 17.55
CA THR A 207 17.36 3.54 18.90
C THR A 207 16.31 2.80 19.72
N PRO A 208 16.66 2.25 20.90
CA PRO A 208 15.68 1.59 21.72
C PRO A 208 14.71 2.58 22.36
N PHE A 209 13.52 2.11 22.71
CA PHE A 209 12.55 2.86 23.51
C PHE A 209 12.82 2.60 24.99
N VAL A 210 13.26 3.62 25.72
CA VAL A 210 13.60 3.52 27.14
C VAL A 210 12.57 4.27 27.97
N LEU A 211 11.98 3.58 28.94
CA LEU A 211 11.01 4.20 29.86
C LEU A 211 11.70 5.26 30.73
N ARG A 212 10.94 6.18 31.30
CA ARG A 212 11.39 7.09 32.37
C ARG A 212 11.08 6.49 33.73
N ASP A 213 11.77 6.98 34.75
CA ASP A 213 11.36 6.71 36.14
C ASP A 213 10.40 7.80 36.63
N ALA A 214 9.17 7.78 36.10
CA ALA A 214 8.12 8.76 36.39
C ALA A 214 6.73 8.11 36.25
N ASP A 215 5.66 8.86 36.54
CA ASP A 215 4.29 8.36 36.34
C ASP A 215 3.92 8.24 34.86
N ASP A 216 4.40 9.18 34.04
CA ASP A 216 4.43 9.05 32.56
C ASP A 216 5.75 8.36 32.20
N LEU A 217 5.66 7.06 31.89
CA LEU A 217 6.82 6.22 31.59
C LEU A 217 7.36 6.54 30.19
N GLY A 218 6.51 6.98 29.27
CA GLY A 218 6.92 7.46 27.96
C GLY A 218 5.86 7.28 26.90
N ARG A 219 6.11 7.82 25.70
CA ARG A 219 5.16 7.83 24.58
C ARG A 219 5.81 7.44 23.27
N PHE A 220 5.16 6.53 22.55
CA PHE A 220 5.49 6.19 21.17
C PHE A 220 4.48 6.89 20.25
N VAL A 221 4.96 7.90 19.51
CA VAL A 221 4.18 8.80 18.66
C VAL A 221 4.43 8.48 17.19
N VAL A 222 3.36 8.39 16.40
CA VAL A 222 3.43 8.24 14.94
C VAL A 222 2.41 9.17 14.28
N ASP A 223 2.86 10.00 13.33
CA ASP A 223 1.96 10.71 12.41
C ASP A 223 1.95 10.02 11.06
N THR A 224 0.81 9.52 10.64
CA THR A 224 0.69 8.70 9.42
C THR A 224 -0.72 8.73 8.85
N ASP A 225 -0.86 8.48 7.55
CA ASP A 225 -2.15 8.21 6.90
C ASP A 225 -2.58 6.72 6.98
N ALA A 226 -1.80 5.89 7.68
CA ALA A 226 -2.17 4.53 8.04
C ALA A 226 -3.06 4.48 9.30
N PRO A 227 -3.94 3.47 9.44
CA PRO A 227 -4.28 2.50 8.40
C PRO A 227 -5.06 3.13 7.23
N GLY A 228 -4.73 2.74 6.00
CA GLY A 228 -5.52 3.11 4.82
C GLY A 228 -6.86 2.34 4.75
N GLY A 229 -7.55 2.44 3.61
CA GLY A 229 -8.78 1.67 3.35
C GLY A 229 -8.55 0.16 3.48
N ASP A 230 -9.25 -0.47 4.42
CA ASP A 230 -9.11 -1.90 4.77
C ASP A 230 -7.69 -2.32 5.23
N GLY A 231 -6.94 -1.39 5.83
CA GLY A 231 -5.56 -1.58 6.30
C GLY A 231 -5.40 -1.68 7.83
N GLU A 232 -4.17 -1.95 8.25
CA GLU A 232 -3.74 -1.98 9.65
C GLU A 232 -2.47 -1.15 9.89
N LEU A 233 -2.45 -0.42 11.00
CA LEU A 233 -1.27 0.19 11.62
C LEU A 233 -1.00 -0.55 12.94
N VAL A 234 0.25 -0.96 13.15
CA VAL A 234 0.67 -1.65 14.36
C VAL A 234 1.90 -0.97 14.94
N LEU A 235 1.84 -0.60 16.22
CA LEU A 235 2.98 -0.10 16.99
C LEU A 235 3.36 -1.15 18.03
N ASP A 236 4.54 -1.75 17.92
CA ASP A 236 5.03 -2.75 18.86
C ASP A 236 6.17 -2.20 19.71
N LEU A 237 6.11 -2.49 21.02
CA LEU A 237 7.21 -2.34 21.96
C LEU A 237 7.53 -3.72 22.54
N VAL A 238 8.69 -4.26 22.18
CA VAL A 238 9.09 -5.64 22.49
C VAL A 238 10.40 -5.68 23.28
N PRO A 239 10.47 -6.34 24.45
CA PRO A 239 11.67 -6.37 25.31
C PRO A 239 12.74 -7.35 24.80
N GLY A 240 13.29 -7.08 23.61
CA GLY A 240 14.37 -7.84 23.02
C GLY A 240 14.70 -7.40 21.59
N PRO A 241 15.81 -7.90 21.01
CA PRO A 241 16.29 -7.50 19.69
C PRO A 241 15.50 -8.16 18.55
N VAL A 242 14.24 -7.76 18.37
CA VAL A 242 13.36 -8.26 17.29
C VAL A 242 13.40 -7.34 16.07
N SER A 243 13.19 -7.91 14.87
CA SER A 243 12.96 -7.13 13.65
C SER A 243 11.54 -7.17 13.13
N LEU A 244 10.78 -8.19 13.53
CA LEU A 244 9.42 -8.40 13.09
C LEU A 244 8.68 -9.26 14.13
N VAL A 245 7.43 -8.90 14.42
CA VAL A 245 6.50 -9.71 15.22
C VAL A 245 5.21 -9.85 14.42
N SER A 246 4.75 -11.08 14.22
CA SER A 246 3.57 -11.37 13.40
C SER A 246 2.49 -12.10 14.19
N GLY A 247 1.24 -11.98 13.73
CA GLY A 247 0.10 -12.65 14.36
C GLY A 247 -0.27 -12.09 15.73
N ASP A 248 -1.29 -12.69 16.35
CA ASP A 248 -1.82 -12.22 17.64
C ASP A 248 -1.09 -12.83 18.85
N ALA A 249 -0.31 -13.89 18.66
CA ALA A 249 0.49 -14.50 19.71
C ALA A 249 1.79 -13.69 19.91
N LEU A 250 1.74 -12.72 20.81
CA LEU A 250 2.87 -11.85 21.10
C LEU A 250 3.91 -12.50 22.03
N PRO A 251 5.19 -12.12 21.94
CA PRO A 251 6.18 -12.46 22.96
C PRO A 251 5.76 -11.94 24.36
N PRO A 252 6.24 -12.56 25.44
CA PRO A 252 6.00 -12.07 26.79
C PRO A 252 6.36 -10.60 26.97
N ASP A 253 5.55 -9.89 27.75
CA ASP A 253 5.67 -8.46 28.09
C ASP A 253 5.70 -7.48 26.89
N ALA A 254 5.51 -7.96 25.66
CA ALA A 254 5.32 -7.09 24.51
C ALA A 254 4.00 -6.33 24.62
N VAL A 255 4.03 -5.04 24.27
CA VAL A 255 2.86 -4.18 24.20
C VAL A 255 2.65 -3.76 22.75
N ARG A 256 1.50 -4.12 22.19
CA ARG A 256 1.10 -3.80 20.82
C ARG A 256 -0.09 -2.85 20.83
N LEU A 257 0.01 -1.73 20.13
CA LEU A 257 -1.15 -1.01 19.64
C LEU A 257 -1.48 -1.54 18.24
N ARG A 258 -2.69 -2.06 18.03
CA ARG A 258 -3.23 -2.42 16.72
C ARG A 258 -4.40 -1.49 16.40
N VAL A 259 -4.30 -0.81 15.27
CA VAL A 259 -5.35 0.03 14.70
C VAL A 259 -5.70 -0.55 13.34
N ALA A 260 -6.95 -0.97 13.15
CA ALA A 260 -7.41 -1.54 11.88
C ALA A 260 -8.69 -0.85 11.43
N THR A 261 -8.71 -0.37 10.19
CA THR A 261 -9.88 0.25 9.58
C THR A 261 -10.51 -0.73 8.61
N GLY A 262 -11.82 -0.94 8.71
CA GLY A 262 -12.57 -1.81 7.80
C GLY A 262 -14.05 -1.83 8.13
N ALA A 263 -14.89 -2.21 7.16
CA ALA A 263 -16.35 -2.30 7.31
C ALA A 263 -17.01 -1.03 7.91
N GLY A 264 -16.49 0.15 7.57
CA GLY A 264 -17.03 1.45 8.00
C GLY A 264 -16.67 1.88 9.43
N ALA A 265 -15.78 1.17 10.13
CA ALA A 265 -15.30 1.53 11.46
C ALA A 265 -13.78 1.32 11.62
N THR A 266 -13.21 1.97 12.64
CA THR A 266 -11.82 1.74 13.04
C THR A 266 -11.77 1.08 14.41
N SER A 267 -11.14 -0.07 14.48
CA SER A 267 -10.85 -0.77 15.73
C SER A 267 -9.51 -0.32 16.30
N VAL A 268 -9.47 -0.13 17.62
CA VAL A 268 -8.27 0.27 18.37
C VAL A 268 -8.08 -0.69 19.53
N GLN A 269 -6.96 -1.40 19.54
CA GLN A 269 -6.69 -2.47 20.51
C GLN A 269 -5.27 -2.37 21.06
N VAL A 270 -5.15 -2.43 22.38
CA VAL A 270 -3.91 -2.76 23.09
C VAL A 270 -3.87 -4.27 23.31
N VAL A 271 -2.92 -4.94 22.65
CA VAL A 271 -2.73 -6.39 22.67
C VAL A 271 -1.44 -6.70 23.43
N VAL A 272 -1.50 -7.72 24.29
CA VAL A 272 -0.36 -8.29 25.03
C VAL A 272 -0.41 -9.81 24.98
N ALA A 273 0.64 -10.50 25.42
CA ALA A 273 0.67 -11.97 25.43
C ALA A 273 -0.52 -12.61 26.19
N ALA A 274 -1.01 -11.95 27.26
CA ALA A 274 -2.14 -12.42 28.07
C ALA A 274 -3.53 -12.15 27.44
N GLY A 275 -3.60 -11.47 26.29
CA GLY A 275 -4.85 -11.16 25.59
C GLY A 275 -4.98 -9.68 25.21
N THR A 276 -6.22 -9.20 25.06
CA THR A 276 -6.53 -7.84 24.62
C THR A 276 -7.27 -7.07 25.71
N PRO A 277 -6.59 -6.62 26.79
CA PRO A 277 -7.21 -5.93 27.92
C PRO A 277 -7.51 -4.45 27.57
N THR A 278 -8.23 -4.21 26.49
CA THR A 278 -8.56 -2.87 26.00
C THR A 278 -9.94 -2.45 26.48
N THR A 279 -10.04 -1.23 27.01
CA THR A 279 -11.31 -0.54 27.24
C THR A 279 -11.40 0.61 26.25
N VAL A 280 -12.39 0.57 25.35
CA VAL A 280 -12.66 1.66 24.41
C VAL A 280 -13.32 2.80 25.18
N VAL A 281 -12.71 3.98 25.13
CA VAL A 281 -13.22 5.21 25.76
C VAL A 281 -14.09 5.98 24.78
N ARG A 282 -13.70 6.01 23.50
CA ARG A 282 -14.41 6.68 22.41
C ARG A 282 -14.32 5.81 21.15
N GLY A 283 -15.46 5.55 20.52
CA GLY A 283 -15.50 4.90 19.21
C GLY A 283 -14.84 5.78 18.15
N VAL A 284 -14.05 5.15 17.28
CA VAL A 284 -13.37 5.82 16.17
C VAL A 284 -14.09 5.44 14.87
N PRO A 285 -14.68 6.40 14.13
CA PRO A 285 -15.26 6.10 12.82
C PRO A 285 -14.16 5.64 11.85
N ALA A 286 -14.54 5.07 10.71
CA ALA A 286 -13.55 4.79 9.66
C ALA A 286 -12.73 6.05 9.36
N LEU A 287 -11.41 5.91 9.41
CA LEU A 287 -10.51 6.98 9.02
C LEU A 287 -10.62 7.25 7.52
N GLU A 288 -10.55 8.52 7.15
CA GLU A 288 -10.56 8.93 5.75
C GLU A 288 -9.22 8.57 5.10
N THR A 289 -9.26 7.88 3.96
CA THR A 289 -8.05 7.42 3.27
C THR A 289 -7.18 8.61 2.84
N GLY A 290 -5.86 8.50 3.03
CA GLY A 290 -4.90 9.54 2.63
C GLY A 290 -4.85 10.75 3.56
N ILE A 291 -5.58 10.73 4.68
CA ILE A 291 -5.51 11.77 5.71
C ILE A 291 -4.63 11.32 6.86
N SER A 292 -3.62 12.13 7.17
CA SER A 292 -2.71 11.82 8.27
C SER A 292 -3.33 12.13 9.63
N HIS A 293 -3.20 11.16 10.55
CA HIS A 293 -3.59 11.25 11.95
C HIS A 293 -2.39 11.03 12.86
N ARG A 294 -2.44 11.62 14.05
CA ARG A 294 -1.48 11.36 15.12
C ARG A 294 -1.98 10.24 16.02
N TRP A 295 -1.21 9.17 16.10
CA TRP A 295 -1.40 8.08 17.06
C TRP A 295 -0.33 8.16 18.15
N GLU A 296 -0.76 8.07 19.40
CA GLU A 296 0.15 7.99 20.55
C GLU A 296 -0.18 6.78 21.42
N LEU A 297 0.82 5.94 21.65
CA LEU A 297 0.80 4.91 22.68
C LEU A 297 1.53 5.46 23.93
N VAL A 298 0.76 5.85 24.94
CA VAL A 298 1.26 6.46 26.17
C VAL A 298 1.32 5.42 27.28
N LEU A 299 2.52 5.15 27.78
CA LEU A 299 2.80 4.19 28.84
C LEU A 299 2.89 4.91 30.18
N ARG A 300 2.21 4.39 31.20
CA ARG A 300 2.15 4.98 32.53
C ARG A 300 2.23 3.90 33.60
N ARG A 301 2.51 4.31 34.83
CA ARG A 301 2.51 3.41 36.00
C ARG A 301 1.12 2.84 36.34
N ASP A 302 0.06 3.50 35.88
CA ASP A 302 -1.34 3.08 36.07
C ASP A 302 -1.95 2.38 34.84
N GLY A 303 -1.18 2.21 33.76
CA GLY A 303 -1.63 1.52 32.56
C GLY A 303 -1.17 2.17 31.25
N VAL A 304 -1.85 1.84 30.16
CA VAL A 304 -1.65 2.41 28.82
C VAL A 304 -2.84 3.30 28.43
N ARG A 305 -2.55 4.40 27.73
CA ARG A 305 -3.54 5.21 27.02
C ARG A 305 -3.20 5.27 25.54
N VAL A 306 -4.23 5.22 24.70
CA VAL A 306 -4.11 5.41 23.26
C VAL A 306 -4.79 6.71 22.90
N LEU A 307 -4.05 7.61 22.25
CA LEU A 307 -4.58 8.89 21.77
C LEU A 307 -4.64 8.89 20.24
N LEU A 308 -5.71 9.50 19.73
CA LEU A 308 -5.88 9.89 18.34
C LEU A 308 -6.03 11.41 18.30
N ASP A 309 -5.12 12.09 17.62
CA ASP A 309 -5.10 13.56 17.49
C ASP A 309 -5.27 14.26 18.85
N GLY A 310 -4.51 13.81 19.85
CA GLY A 310 -4.52 14.35 21.22
C GLY A 310 -5.69 13.91 22.11
N HIS A 311 -6.64 13.11 21.60
CA HIS A 311 -7.80 12.66 22.35
C HIS A 311 -7.68 11.18 22.74
N VAL A 312 -7.95 10.84 24.00
CA VAL A 312 -7.94 9.44 24.46
C VAL A 312 -9.10 8.68 23.82
N VAL A 313 -8.77 7.62 23.08
CA VAL A 313 -9.75 6.74 22.41
C VAL A 313 -9.84 5.35 23.06
N ALA A 314 -8.76 4.88 23.69
CA ALA A 314 -8.74 3.62 24.41
C ALA A 314 -7.77 3.66 25.59
N THR A 315 -7.99 2.77 26.57
CA THR A 315 -7.11 2.55 27.72
C THR A 315 -6.90 1.07 27.97
N SER A 316 -5.83 0.72 28.67
CA SER A 316 -5.56 -0.64 29.12
C SER A 316 -4.87 -0.63 30.48
N PRO A 317 -5.13 -1.58 31.40
CA PRO A 317 -4.45 -1.66 32.68
C PRO A 317 -3.01 -2.21 32.61
N VAL A 318 -2.52 -2.52 31.40
CA VAL A 318 -1.18 -3.08 31.19
C VAL A 318 -0.09 -2.09 31.62
N VAL A 319 0.85 -2.55 32.44
CA VAL A 319 2.05 -1.81 32.79
C VAL A 319 3.26 -2.63 32.33
N PRO A 320 4.14 -2.07 31.48
CA PRO A 320 5.35 -2.77 31.05
C PRO A 320 6.25 -3.15 32.23
N ALA A 321 6.77 -4.37 32.23
CA ALA A 321 7.72 -4.84 33.24
C ALA A 321 9.19 -4.57 32.88
N TRP A 322 9.46 -4.18 31.63
CA TRP A 322 10.78 -3.92 31.09
C TRP A 322 11.14 -2.43 31.17
N ARG A 323 12.44 -2.12 31.19
CA ARG A 323 12.96 -0.76 31.07
C ARG A 323 13.14 -0.32 29.62
N GLU A 324 13.51 -1.26 28.77
CA GLU A 324 13.89 -1.01 27.37
C GLU A 324 13.14 -1.97 26.43
N ALA A 325 12.71 -1.46 25.29
CA ALA A 325 12.08 -2.24 24.23
C ALA A 325 12.55 -1.80 22.83
N THR A 326 12.54 -2.75 21.88
CA THR A 326 12.61 -2.43 20.46
C THR A 326 11.26 -1.92 20.00
N ALA A 327 11.25 -0.74 19.37
CA ALA A 327 10.07 -0.15 18.77
C ALA A 327 9.94 -0.52 17.29
N LEU A 328 8.76 -1.01 16.90
CA LEU A 328 8.41 -1.35 15.52
C LEU A 328 7.16 -0.58 15.09
N VAL A 329 7.18 0.02 13.89
CA VAL A 329 6.00 0.57 13.21
C VAL A 329 5.70 -0.31 12.02
N SER A 330 4.54 -0.95 12.00
CA SER A 330 4.14 -1.84 10.91
C SER A 330 2.88 -1.36 10.22
N VAL A 331 2.85 -1.54 8.89
CA VAL A 331 1.66 -1.34 8.07
C VAL A 331 1.36 -2.62 7.31
N ALA A 332 0.10 -3.02 7.30
CA ALA A 332 -0.43 -4.12 6.51
C ALA A 332 -1.74 -3.71 5.82
N GLY A 333 -2.13 -4.40 4.75
CA GLY A 333 -3.36 -4.08 4.02
C GLY A 333 -3.48 -4.86 2.71
N PRO A 334 -4.39 -4.44 1.83
CA PRO A 334 -4.52 -5.01 0.49
C PRO A 334 -3.21 -4.91 -0.31
N THR A 335 -3.09 -5.72 -1.37
CA THR A 335 -1.95 -5.62 -2.29
C THR A 335 -1.89 -4.22 -2.90
N GLY A 336 -0.70 -3.62 -2.94
CA GLY A 336 -0.50 -2.25 -3.41
C GLY A 336 -0.60 -1.20 -2.31
N GLN A 337 -0.75 -1.61 -1.04
CA GLN A 337 -0.79 -0.69 0.10
C GLN A 337 0.38 0.29 0.08
N ARG A 338 0.04 1.56 0.27
CA ARG A 338 0.97 2.67 0.48
C ARG A 338 0.57 3.38 1.76
N ALA A 339 1.55 3.78 2.57
CA ALA A 339 1.35 4.60 3.74
C ALA A 339 2.46 5.65 3.83
N ALA A 340 2.08 6.89 4.11
CA ALA A 340 2.98 8.01 4.33
C ALA A 340 3.12 8.29 5.83
N ILE A 341 4.36 8.21 6.33
CA ILE A 341 4.72 8.48 7.73
C ILE A 341 5.45 9.82 7.78
N SER A 342 4.88 10.78 8.51
CA SER A 342 5.41 12.14 8.67
C SER A 342 6.25 12.31 9.93
N LEU A 343 6.03 11.47 10.94
CA LEU A 343 6.74 11.52 12.20
C LEU A 343 6.78 10.13 12.83
N ILE A 344 7.94 9.77 13.36
CA ILE A 344 8.03 8.83 14.47
C ILE A 344 8.84 9.51 15.58
N ALA A 345 8.30 9.50 16.80
CA ALA A 345 8.98 10.08 17.95
C ALA A 345 8.81 9.26 19.22
N PHE A 346 9.85 9.26 20.06
CA PHE A 346 9.87 8.65 21.38
C PHE A 346 10.01 9.72 22.44
N ASP A 347 8.96 9.88 23.24
CA ASP A 347 8.99 10.69 24.46
C ASP A 347 9.37 9.77 25.62
N GLY A 348 10.67 9.59 25.88
CA GLY A 348 11.18 8.64 26.88
C GLY A 348 12.47 9.12 27.54
N GLU A 349 13.21 8.21 28.17
CA GLU A 349 14.60 8.47 28.55
C GLU A 349 15.48 8.51 27.29
N GLU A 350 16.49 9.38 27.27
CA GLU A 350 17.40 9.53 26.14
C GLU A 350 18.17 8.23 25.89
N ALA A 351 18.22 7.81 24.62
CA ALA A 351 18.94 6.62 24.19
C ALA A 351 19.63 6.85 22.85
N SER A 352 20.78 6.20 22.66
CA SER A 352 21.53 6.28 21.41
C SER A 352 21.36 5.00 20.59
N PRO A 353 21.26 5.08 19.25
CA PRO A 353 21.30 3.91 18.40
C PRO A 353 22.70 3.26 18.45
N PRO A 354 22.81 1.94 18.21
CA PRO A 354 24.10 1.30 17.99
C PRO A 354 24.87 1.97 16.85
N ALA A 355 26.21 1.98 16.97
CA ALA A 355 27.09 2.46 15.91
C ALA A 355 26.70 1.84 14.56
N TRP A 356 26.66 2.66 13.51
CA TRP A 356 26.29 2.17 12.19
C TRP A 356 27.52 1.64 11.47
N VAL A 357 27.46 0.35 11.11
CA VAL A 357 28.45 -0.32 10.27
C VAL A 357 27.69 -0.96 9.10
N PRO A 358 28.08 -0.70 7.84
CA PRO A 358 27.39 -1.27 6.69
C PRO A 358 27.50 -2.79 6.69
N ALA A 359 26.36 -3.46 6.66
CA ALA A 359 26.27 -4.91 6.60
C ALA A 359 26.17 -5.39 5.13
N PRO A 360 26.79 -6.53 4.77
CA PRO A 360 26.55 -7.16 3.47
C PRO A 360 25.11 -7.70 3.39
N ALA A 361 24.67 -8.04 2.18
CA ALA A 361 23.49 -8.88 2.02
C ALA A 361 23.71 -10.23 2.72
N VAL A 362 22.64 -10.83 3.26
CA VAL A 362 22.70 -12.11 3.96
C VAL A 362 21.81 -13.12 3.24
N ASP A 363 22.42 -14.21 2.79
CA ASP A 363 21.72 -15.31 2.14
C ASP A 363 21.53 -16.45 3.12
N VAL A 364 20.29 -16.69 3.56
CA VAL A 364 19.96 -17.75 4.51
C VAL A 364 19.37 -18.95 3.80
N THR A 365 19.92 -20.12 4.07
CA THR A 365 19.38 -21.42 3.66
C THR A 365 19.13 -22.31 4.86
N ALA A 366 18.15 -23.19 4.80
CA ALA A 366 17.92 -24.21 5.83
C ALA A 366 18.34 -25.59 5.29
N ALA A 367 19.20 -26.30 6.00
CA ALA A 367 19.72 -27.60 5.58
C ALA A 367 20.11 -28.46 6.78
N VAL A 368 20.19 -29.79 6.60
CA VAL A 368 20.61 -30.72 7.66
C VAL A 368 22.11 -30.61 7.96
N SER A 369 22.91 -30.15 7.01
CA SER A 369 24.33 -29.88 7.15
C SER A 369 24.73 -28.65 6.35
N ALA A 370 25.78 -27.97 6.81
CA ALA A 370 26.32 -26.80 6.13
C ALA A 370 27.25 -27.20 4.97
N PRO A 371 27.18 -26.50 3.82
CA PRO A 371 28.15 -26.70 2.75
C PRO A 371 29.52 -26.16 3.15
N SER A 372 30.58 -26.74 2.59
CA SER A 372 31.94 -26.22 2.76
C SER A 372 32.08 -24.86 2.06
N ALA A 373 32.56 -23.86 2.79
CA ALA A 373 32.84 -22.54 2.22
C ALA A 373 34.31 -22.38 1.87
N HIS A 374 34.61 -21.90 0.66
CA HIS A 374 35.97 -21.64 0.17
C HIS A 374 36.05 -20.22 -0.42
N GLY A 375 37.24 -19.62 -0.40
CA GLY A 375 37.48 -18.30 -0.99
C GLY A 375 36.74 -17.16 -0.30
N LEU A 376 36.70 -17.16 1.04
CA LEU A 376 36.04 -16.13 1.83
C LEU A 376 37.02 -15.06 2.31
N GLU A 377 36.64 -13.80 2.22
CA GLU A 377 37.40 -12.63 2.67
C GLU A 377 36.75 -12.05 3.95
N PRO A 378 37.53 -11.64 4.97
CA PRO A 378 36.98 -10.99 6.15
C PRO A 378 36.41 -9.59 5.85
N LEU A 379 35.36 -9.20 6.57
CA LEU A 379 34.84 -7.84 6.47
C LEU A 379 35.78 -6.84 7.17
N PRO A 380 36.22 -5.76 6.51
CA PRO A 380 37.17 -4.81 7.08
C PRO A 380 36.55 -3.98 8.21
N GLY A 381 37.28 -3.81 9.32
CA GLY A 381 36.89 -2.93 10.43
C GLY A 381 35.75 -3.44 11.33
N VAL A 382 35.32 -4.69 11.13
CA VAL A 382 34.23 -5.34 11.86
C VAL A 382 34.79 -6.21 12.99
N THR A 383 34.17 -6.15 14.17
CA THR A 383 34.58 -6.90 15.38
C THR A 383 33.58 -7.97 15.80
N GLY A 384 32.38 -7.97 15.21
CA GLY A 384 31.30 -8.89 15.52
C GLY A 384 29.99 -8.44 14.88
N GLY A 385 28.91 -9.16 15.15
CA GLY A 385 27.59 -8.76 14.69
C GLY A 385 26.47 -9.56 15.34
N LEU A 386 25.26 -9.04 15.23
CA LEU A 386 24.03 -9.70 15.67
C LEU A 386 23.15 -9.97 14.45
N LEU A 387 22.98 -11.25 14.12
CA LEU A 387 22.03 -11.69 13.11
C LEU A 387 20.65 -11.84 13.74
N ARG A 388 19.65 -11.19 13.17
CA ARG A 388 18.24 -11.29 13.54
C ARG A 388 17.49 -11.97 12.40
N MET A 389 16.64 -12.94 12.72
CA MET A 389 15.81 -13.63 11.74
C MET A 389 14.38 -13.83 12.24
N ALA A 390 13.43 -13.93 11.31
CA ALA A 390 12.07 -14.34 11.60
C ALA A 390 11.77 -15.66 10.88
N LEU A 391 11.63 -16.75 11.64
CA LEU A 391 11.48 -18.11 11.12
C LEU A 391 10.01 -18.48 10.98
N LEU A 392 9.60 -18.88 9.78
CA LEU A 392 8.29 -19.46 9.53
C LEU A 392 8.41 -20.98 9.42
N HIS A 393 7.56 -21.73 10.12
CA HIS A 393 7.61 -23.18 10.19
C HIS A 393 6.21 -23.80 10.14
N SER A 394 6.17 -25.10 9.89
CA SER A 394 4.96 -25.94 9.99
C SER A 394 5.00 -26.93 11.17
N ASP A 395 6.05 -26.89 11.98
CA ASP A 395 6.21 -27.76 13.15
C ASP A 395 5.14 -27.50 14.22
N THR A 396 4.51 -28.56 14.72
CA THR A 396 3.40 -28.53 15.68
C THR A 396 3.84 -28.79 17.13
N ALA A 397 5.15 -28.92 17.39
CA ALA A 397 5.66 -29.01 18.75
C ALA A 397 5.24 -27.80 19.59
N ALA A 398 5.15 -27.99 20.91
CA ALA A 398 4.78 -26.92 21.84
C ALA A 398 5.93 -25.91 22.08
N GLU A 399 7.17 -26.36 21.90
CA GLU A 399 8.39 -25.58 22.12
C GLU A 399 9.30 -25.67 20.90
N ALA A 400 10.06 -24.59 20.68
CA ALA A 400 11.03 -24.54 19.59
C ALA A 400 12.20 -25.49 19.88
N PRO A 401 12.68 -26.28 18.91
CA PRO A 401 13.91 -27.03 19.09
C PRO A 401 15.12 -26.10 19.14
N SER A 402 16.27 -26.65 19.55
CA SER A 402 17.54 -25.93 19.43
C SER A 402 17.94 -25.82 17.96
N PHE A 403 18.34 -24.61 17.56
CA PHE A 403 18.87 -24.34 16.23
C PHE A 403 20.33 -23.90 16.33
N THR A 404 21.10 -24.18 15.29
CA THR A 404 22.45 -23.63 15.11
C THR A 404 22.58 -23.02 13.72
N LEU A 405 23.43 -22.01 13.59
CA LEU A 405 23.85 -21.49 12.30
C LEU A 405 25.25 -21.96 12.01
N SER A 406 25.52 -22.26 10.74
CA SER A 406 26.88 -22.28 10.20
C SER A 406 27.06 -21.07 9.30
N VAL A 407 28.07 -20.26 9.61
CA VAL A 407 28.43 -19.05 8.85
C VAL A 407 29.93 -19.07 8.63
N ALA A 408 30.35 -19.09 7.36
CA ALA A 408 31.77 -19.22 7.00
C ALA A 408 32.50 -20.43 7.67
N GLY A 409 31.77 -21.51 7.96
CA GLY A 409 32.29 -22.69 8.67
C GLY A 409 32.31 -22.58 10.21
N VAL A 410 31.98 -21.40 10.77
CA VAL A 410 31.82 -21.21 12.21
C VAL A 410 30.40 -21.60 12.61
N VAL A 411 30.26 -22.43 13.64
CA VAL A 411 28.95 -22.84 14.17
C VAL A 411 28.61 -22.02 15.40
N VAL A 412 27.45 -21.37 15.39
CA VAL A 412 26.94 -20.55 16.50
C VAL A 412 25.54 -20.97 16.91
N PRO A 413 25.19 -20.88 18.20
CA PRO A 413 23.84 -21.17 18.67
C PRO A 413 22.85 -20.09 18.22
N VAL A 414 21.62 -20.51 17.93
CA VAL A 414 20.49 -19.60 17.71
C VAL A 414 19.60 -19.65 18.94
N ARG A 415 19.15 -18.48 19.39
CA ARG A 415 18.25 -18.33 20.53
C ARG A 415 17.03 -17.50 20.15
N PRO A 416 15.89 -17.66 20.84
CA PRO A 416 14.80 -16.72 20.70
C PRO A 416 15.26 -15.28 20.97
N ALA A 417 14.73 -14.34 20.19
CA ALA A 417 14.97 -12.91 20.42
C ALA A 417 14.38 -12.44 21.74
N VAL A 418 13.26 -13.05 22.17
CA VAL A 418 12.61 -12.82 23.46
C VAL A 418 12.36 -14.17 24.11
N ALA A 419 12.84 -14.36 25.35
CA ALA A 419 12.62 -15.61 26.08
C ALA A 419 11.11 -15.88 26.23
N GLY A 420 10.69 -17.13 26.03
CA GLY A 420 9.27 -17.51 26.11
C GLY A 420 8.42 -17.05 24.91
N ALA A 421 9.02 -16.53 23.83
CA ALA A 421 8.30 -16.28 22.59
C ALA A 421 7.55 -17.54 22.12
N PRO A 422 6.30 -17.41 21.61
CA PRO A 422 5.49 -18.56 21.23
C PRO A 422 6.02 -19.23 19.97
N TRP A 423 6.26 -20.54 20.03
CA TRP A 423 6.53 -21.39 18.86
C TRP A 423 5.20 -21.87 18.29
N ARG A 424 4.77 -21.32 17.15
CA ARG A 424 3.45 -21.64 16.55
C ARG A 424 3.54 -21.74 15.02
N PRO A 425 3.00 -22.81 14.42
CA PRO A 425 2.94 -22.94 12.96
C PRO A 425 2.29 -21.70 12.31
N GLY A 426 2.87 -21.25 11.20
CA GLY A 426 2.34 -20.12 10.44
C GLY A 426 2.60 -18.72 11.03
N VAL A 427 3.16 -18.64 12.24
CA VAL A 427 3.58 -17.39 12.89
C VAL A 427 5.09 -17.25 12.79
N ALA A 428 5.59 -16.08 12.43
CA ALA A 428 7.02 -15.84 12.35
C ALA A 428 7.63 -15.80 13.77
N TYR A 429 8.56 -16.72 14.04
CA TYR A 429 9.27 -16.86 15.30
C TYR A 429 10.57 -16.04 15.27
N PRO A 430 10.71 -14.98 16.09
CA PRO A 430 11.88 -14.13 16.05
C PRO A 430 13.06 -14.77 16.81
N VAL A 431 14.20 -14.88 16.14
CA VAL A 431 15.43 -15.46 16.68
C VAL A 431 16.62 -14.57 16.42
N VAL A 432 17.67 -14.76 17.22
CA VAL A 432 18.96 -14.09 17.04
C VAL A 432 20.14 -15.04 17.17
N ALA A 433 21.25 -14.67 16.56
CA ALA A 433 22.54 -15.32 16.72
C ALA A 433 23.66 -14.28 16.78
N ASP A 434 24.50 -14.38 17.80
CA ASP A 434 25.70 -13.57 17.96
C ASP A 434 26.80 -14.14 17.06
N LEU A 435 27.27 -13.33 16.09
CA LEU A 435 28.28 -13.71 15.11
C LEU A 435 29.66 -13.19 15.55
N PRO A 436 30.63 -14.07 15.82
CA PRO A 436 32.00 -13.64 16.10
C PRO A 436 32.69 -13.18 14.82
N VAL A 437 33.81 -12.45 14.96
CA VAL A 437 34.52 -11.85 13.80
C VAL A 437 34.95 -12.89 12.76
N GLU A 438 35.29 -14.11 13.19
CA GLU A 438 35.72 -15.19 12.31
C GLU A 438 34.59 -15.70 11.39
N ALA A 439 33.33 -15.51 11.80
CA ALA A 439 32.15 -15.85 11.01
C ALA A 439 31.83 -14.79 9.95
N LEU A 440 32.34 -13.57 10.09
CA LEU A 440 31.97 -12.40 9.28
C LEU A 440 32.86 -12.30 8.04
N ARG A 441 32.68 -13.26 7.14
CA ARG A 441 33.44 -13.39 5.91
C ARG A 441 32.52 -13.56 4.71
N VAL A 442 32.80 -12.86 3.63
CA VAL A 442 31.98 -12.84 2.40
C VAL A 442 32.72 -13.48 1.23
N GLY A 443 31.97 -14.10 0.31
CA GLY A 443 32.52 -14.65 -0.93
C GLY A 443 32.58 -13.62 -2.05
N ALA A 444 32.84 -14.08 -3.28
CA ALA A 444 32.92 -13.23 -4.46
C ALA A 444 31.61 -12.45 -4.78
N SER A 445 30.46 -12.92 -4.30
CA SER A 445 29.18 -12.20 -4.43
C SER A 445 29.07 -10.99 -3.49
N GLY A 446 29.96 -10.86 -2.50
CA GLY A 446 29.87 -9.86 -1.44
C GLY A 446 28.78 -10.14 -0.40
N ALA A 447 28.06 -11.26 -0.49
CA ALA A 447 27.03 -11.67 0.46
C ALA A 447 27.59 -12.60 1.55
N LEU A 448 26.98 -12.55 2.74
CA LEU A 448 27.23 -13.46 3.85
C LEU A 448 26.33 -14.69 3.70
N ALA A 449 26.92 -15.84 3.41
CA ALA A 449 26.20 -17.10 3.33
C ALA A 449 25.98 -17.69 4.73
N VAL A 450 24.72 -17.95 5.08
CA VAL A 450 24.28 -18.47 6.37
C VAL A 450 23.47 -19.75 6.16
N THR A 451 23.83 -20.82 6.86
CA THR A 451 23.03 -22.05 6.88
C THR A 451 22.41 -22.26 8.25
N LEU A 452 21.08 -22.25 8.33
CA LEU A 452 20.32 -22.73 9.47
C LEU A 452 20.35 -24.26 9.47
N VAL A 453 21.10 -24.83 10.40
CA VAL A 453 21.31 -26.28 10.50
C VAL A 453 20.11 -26.89 11.22
N THR A 454 19.21 -27.50 10.44
CA THR A 454 17.99 -28.14 10.95
C THR A 454 17.43 -29.16 9.97
N ALA A 455 16.74 -30.18 10.50
CA ALA A 455 15.93 -31.11 9.71
C ALA A 455 14.48 -30.62 9.52
N LEU A 456 14.09 -29.55 10.22
CA LEU A 456 12.75 -28.97 10.10
C LEU A 456 12.59 -28.21 8.78
N ARG A 457 11.35 -28.23 8.26
CA ARG A 457 10.95 -27.32 7.18
C ARG A 457 10.72 -25.94 7.74
N VAL A 458 11.75 -25.11 7.67
CA VAL A 458 11.75 -23.72 8.15
C VAL A 458 12.20 -22.79 7.03
N GLN A 459 11.57 -21.63 6.95
CA GLN A 459 11.97 -20.54 6.06
C GLN A 459 12.29 -19.29 6.88
N ALA A 460 13.47 -18.70 6.65
CA ALA A 460 13.75 -17.35 7.14
C ALA A 460 12.97 -16.35 6.27
N THR A 461 11.92 -15.77 6.82
CA THR A 461 11.06 -14.81 6.10
C THR A 461 11.61 -13.40 6.14
N HIS A 462 12.43 -13.10 7.15
CA HIS A 462 13.17 -11.85 7.26
C HIS A 462 14.54 -12.14 7.89
N VAL A 463 15.55 -11.39 7.48
CA VAL A 463 16.93 -11.46 7.95
C VAL A 463 17.49 -10.04 8.01
N ASP A 464 18.11 -9.67 9.13
CA ASP A 464 18.83 -8.41 9.33
C ASP A 464 20.14 -8.68 10.06
N LEU A 465 21.20 -8.00 9.67
CA LEU A 465 22.53 -8.10 10.29
C LEU A 465 22.97 -6.72 10.76
N GLU A 466 23.23 -6.62 12.06
CA GLU A 466 23.79 -5.43 12.67
C GLU A 466 25.22 -5.73 13.10
N LEU A 467 26.18 -5.05 12.47
CA LEU A 467 27.59 -5.25 12.73
C LEU A 467 28.09 -4.31 13.83
N THR A 468 29.08 -4.77 14.59
CA THR A 468 29.85 -3.96 15.53
C THR A 468 31.24 -3.72 14.96
N GLY A 469 31.80 -2.53 15.19
CA GLY A 469 33.11 -2.15 14.68
C GLY A 469 33.22 -0.65 14.44
N SER A 470 34.22 -0.25 13.67
CA SER A 470 34.45 1.14 13.29
C SER A 470 34.26 1.34 11.79
N TYR A 471 33.35 2.25 11.42
CA TYR A 471 33.17 2.70 10.04
C TYR A 471 33.06 4.22 10.02
N SER A 472 33.86 4.88 9.19
CA SER A 472 33.91 6.34 9.08
C SER A 472 33.25 6.90 7.81
N GLY A 473 32.78 6.02 6.91
CA GLY A 473 32.07 6.44 5.70
C GLY A 473 30.63 6.85 6.00
N ALA A 474 30.05 7.64 5.09
CA ALA A 474 28.63 7.91 5.12
C ALA A 474 27.83 6.68 4.68
N PRO A 475 26.59 6.49 5.16
CA PRO A 475 25.71 5.46 4.64
C PRO A 475 25.49 5.57 3.13
N PRO A 476 25.48 4.44 2.39
CA PRO A 476 25.19 4.47 0.97
C PRO A 476 23.75 4.95 0.75
N ARG A 477 23.54 5.73 -0.32
CA ARG A 477 22.19 6.13 -0.74
C ARG A 477 21.39 4.87 -1.10
N ARG A 478 20.18 4.77 -0.55
CA ARG A 478 19.23 3.70 -0.84
C ARG A 478 18.38 4.03 -2.05
N GLU A 479 17.66 3.01 -2.52
CA GLU A 479 16.66 3.12 -3.57
C GLU A 479 15.63 4.20 -3.19
N THR A 480 15.40 5.15 -4.08
CA THR A 480 14.53 6.31 -3.81
C THR A 480 13.13 6.13 -4.37
N GLN A 481 12.89 5.07 -5.15
CA GLN A 481 11.62 4.79 -5.80
C GLN A 481 10.79 3.75 -5.02
N PRO A 482 9.55 4.10 -4.62
CA PRO A 482 8.60 3.16 -4.04
C PRO A 482 8.39 1.91 -4.92
N LEU A 483 7.91 0.80 -4.34
CA LEU A 483 7.55 -0.40 -5.12
C LEU A 483 6.37 -0.15 -6.06
N THR A 484 5.40 0.59 -5.56
CA THR A 484 4.20 1.00 -6.29
C THR A 484 4.27 2.51 -6.47
N GLY A 485 4.34 2.97 -7.71
CA GLY A 485 4.24 4.40 -8.01
C GLY A 485 2.81 4.90 -7.84
N ARG A 486 2.64 6.23 -7.68
CA ARG A 486 1.35 6.89 -7.80
C ARG A 486 1.07 7.20 -9.28
N GLU A 487 0.84 6.18 -10.10
CA GLU A 487 0.28 6.43 -11.43
C GLU A 487 -1.17 6.86 -11.23
N ARG A 488 -1.50 8.09 -11.64
CA ARG A 488 -2.87 8.58 -11.54
C ARG A 488 -3.74 7.77 -12.50
N GLU A 489 -4.64 6.97 -11.97
CA GLU A 489 -5.56 6.16 -12.77
C GLU A 489 -6.85 6.92 -13.10
N LEU A 490 -7.53 6.48 -14.15
CA LEU A 490 -8.91 6.89 -14.42
C LEU A 490 -9.86 6.26 -13.40
N ALA A 491 -11.03 6.87 -13.22
CA ALA A 491 -12.13 6.23 -12.50
C ALA A 491 -12.44 4.84 -13.07
N ARG A 492 -12.84 3.91 -12.21
CA ARG A 492 -13.21 2.54 -12.60
C ARG A 492 -14.64 2.55 -13.11
N ALA A 493 -14.85 1.91 -14.26
CA ALA A 493 -16.18 1.71 -14.81
C ALA A 493 -16.81 0.43 -14.26
N SER A 494 -18.05 0.55 -13.82
CA SER A 494 -18.97 -0.55 -13.55
C SER A 494 -20.31 -0.25 -14.21
N GLY A 495 -21.12 -1.27 -14.50
CA GLY A 495 -22.41 -1.00 -15.13
C GLY A 495 -23.42 -2.12 -14.96
N THR A 496 -24.69 -1.73 -15.03
CA THR A 496 -25.84 -2.62 -14.88
C THR A 496 -26.78 -2.45 -16.07
N VAL A 497 -27.29 -3.57 -16.57
CA VAL A 497 -28.33 -3.57 -17.60
C VAL A 497 -29.71 -3.61 -16.94
N LEU A 498 -30.56 -2.70 -17.36
CA LEU A 498 -31.95 -2.57 -16.92
C LEU A 498 -32.89 -2.85 -18.09
N ASP A 499 -34.12 -3.26 -17.76
CA ASP A 499 -35.18 -3.43 -18.74
C ASP A 499 -35.63 -2.06 -19.32
N ALA A 500 -36.50 -2.09 -20.34
CA ALA A 500 -37.03 -0.87 -20.96
C ALA A 500 -37.81 0.05 -19.99
N SER A 501 -38.20 -0.45 -18.81
CA SER A 501 -38.85 0.32 -17.75
C SER A 501 -37.87 0.89 -16.71
N GLY A 502 -36.56 0.65 -16.87
CA GLY A 502 -35.52 1.08 -15.94
C GLY A 502 -35.43 0.24 -14.68
N ARG A 503 -35.90 -1.01 -14.71
CA ARG A 503 -35.76 -1.95 -13.57
C ARG A 503 -34.60 -2.90 -13.81
N THR A 504 -33.88 -3.23 -12.74
CA THR A 504 -32.74 -4.15 -12.79
C THR A 504 -33.16 -5.51 -13.33
N VAL A 505 -32.42 -5.99 -14.32
CA VAL A 505 -32.58 -7.36 -14.83
C VAL A 505 -31.75 -8.27 -13.94
N PRO A 506 -32.34 -9.34 -13.35
CA PRO A 506 -31.59 -10.29 -12.54
C PRO A 506 -30.40 -10.86 -13.30
N GLU A 507 -29.32 -11.17 -12.59
CA GLU A 507 -28.12 -11.74 -13.20
C GLU A 507 -28.47 -13.04 -13.96
N GLY A 508 -28.01 -13.13 -15.21
CA GLY A 508 -28.30 -14.25 -16.12
C GLY A 508 -29.70 -14.25 -16.73
N ALA A 509 -30.60 -13.34 -16.34
CA ALA A 509 -31.88 -13.15 -17.01
C ALA A 509 -31.71 -12.35 -18.31
N ALA A 510 -32.62 -12.58 -19.25
CA ALA A 510 -32.56 -11.96 -20.56
C ALA A 510 -33.35 -10.65 -20.62
N VAL A 511 -32.79 -9.61 -21.23
CA VAL A 511 -33.53 -8.42 -21.66
C VAL A 511 -34.43 -8.77 -22.83
N GLN A 512 -35.63 -8.20 -22.84
CA GLN A 512 -36.55 -8.28 -23.97
C GLN A 512 -35.95 -7.56 -25.18
N ARG A 513 -36.25 -8.06 -26.38
CA ARG A 513 -35.89 -7.38 -27.63
C ARG A 513 -36.61 -6.03 -27.75
N GLY A 514 -35.92 -5.08 -28.39
CA GLY A 514 -36.41 -3.74 -28.64
C GLY A 514 -35.53 -2.70 -27.98
N ARG A 515 -35.67 -2.50 -26.66
CA ARG A 515 -34.88 -1.51 -25.91
C ARG A 515 -34.43 -2.04 -24.57
N MET A 516 -33.24 -1.61 -24.16
CA MET A 516 -32.72 -1.76 -22.81
C MET A 516 -32.11 -0.44 -22.33
N VAL A 517 -31.93 -0.32 -21.02
CA VAL A 517 -31.22 0.80 -20.42
C VAL A 517 -29.89 0.27 -19.87
N PHE A 518 -28.79 0.98 -20.13
CA PHE A 518 -27.49 0.68 -19.56
C PHE A 518 -27.10 1.81 -18.60
N ASP A 519 -26.98 1.46 -17.33
CA ASP A 519 -26.54 2.35 -16.26
C ASP A 519 -25.05 2.12 -16.01
N LEU A 520 -24.25 3.12 -16.35
CA LEU A 520 -22.80 3.14 -16.18
C LEU A 520 -22.45 4.05 -15.00
N VAL A 521 -21.61 3.54 -14.11
CA VAL A 521 -21.04 4.28 -12.99
C VAL A 521 -19.53 4.32 -13.17
N LEU A 522 -18.96 5.53 -13.09
CA LEU A 522 -17.53 5.77 -13.04
C LEU A 522 -17.16 6.21 -11.63
N GLU A 523 -16.41 5.38 -10.91
CA GLU A 523 -16.04 5.60 -9.50
C GLU A 523 -14.54 5.77 -9.32
N GLY A 524 -14.16 6.81 -8.58
CA GLY A 524 -12.78 7.03 -8.13
C GLY A 524 -12.43 6.17 -6.91
N GLN A 525 -11.15 5.89 -6.74
CA GLN A 525 -10.68 5.30 -5.49
C GLN A 525 -10.63 6.38 -4.37
N PRO A 526 -11.20 6.10 -3.19
CA PRO A 526 -11.06 6.95 -2.00
C PRO A 526 -9.61 7.37 -1.70
N GLY A 527 -9.41 8.63 -1.33
CA GLY A 527 -8.11 9.20 -0.96
C GLY A 527 -7.07 9.34 -2.09
N GLU A 528 -7.34 8.84 -3.29
CA GLU A 528 -6.38 8.83 -4.40
C GLU A 528 -6.61 9.95 -5.41
N ALA A 529 -5.53 10.46 -5.97
CA ALA A 529 -5.58 11.44 -7.05
C ALA A 529 -5.87 10.75 -8.39
N LEU A 530 -6.90 11.23 -9.09
CA LEU A 530 -7.30 10.68 -10.38
C LEU A 530 -6.62 11.39 -11.56
N ALA A 531 -6.44 10.65 -12.64
CA ALA A 531 -6.15 11.24 -13.93
C ALA A 531 -7.40 11.92 -14.50
N GLY A 532 -7.20 12.98 -15.28
CA GLY A 532 -8.30 13.68 -15.94
C GLY A 532 -8.94 12.82 -17.01
N LEU A 533 -10.26 12.65 -16.96
CA LEU A 533 -11.05 11.89 -17.94
C LEU A 533 -11.38 12.78 -19.15
N ALA A 534 -11.00 12.35 -20.35
CA ALA A 534 -11.39 13.00 -21.60
C ALA A 534 -12.81 12.59 -22.05
N GLY A 535 -13.16 11.34 -21.76
CA GLY A 535 -14.44 10.74 -22.06
C GLY A 535 -14.31 9.22 -22.17
N PHE A 536 -15.35 8.59 -22.69
CA PHE A 536 -15.37 7.14 -22.91
C PHE A 536 -16.17 6.77 -24.16
N SER A 537 -15.90 5.58 -24.68
CA SER A 537 -16.68 4.96 -25.75
C SER A 537 -17.40 3.72 -25.24
N VAL A 538 -18.63 3.52 -25.71
CA VAL A 538 -19.42 2.31 -25.46
C VAL A 538 -19.48 1.51 -26.75
N ARG A 539 -19.18 0.22 -26.66
CA ARG A 539 -19.31 -0.74 -27.76
C ARG A 539 -20.21 -1.89 -27.34
N VAL A 540 -20.96 -2.45 -28.28
CA VAL A 540 -21.73 -3.69 -28.10
C VAL A 540 -21.20 -4.69 -29.13
N ASP A 541 -20.69 -5.82 -28.66
CA ASP A 541 -20.08 -6.87 -29.51
C ASP A 541 -19.07 -6.31 -30.54
N ASP A 542 -18.12 -5.51 -30.05
CA ASP A 542 -17.12 -4.80 -30.85
C ASP A 542 -17.67 -3.73 -31.81
N GLU A 543 -18.97 -3.44 -31.86
CA GLU A 543 -19.52 -2.33 -32.62
C GLU A 543 -19.63 -1.08 -31.73
N ARG A 544 -19.08 0.05 -32.17
CA ARG A 544 -19.15 1.31 -31.42
C ARG A 544 -20.55 1.89 -31.51
N VAL A 545 -21.23 2.01 -30.37
CA VAL A 545 -22.62 2.52 -30.27
C VAL A 545 -22.71 3.93 -29.71
N ALA A 546 -21.76 4.34 -28.87
CA ALA A 546 -21.71 5.69 -28.31
C ALA A 546 -20.28 6.16 -28.00
N VAL A 547 -20.08 7.48 -28.02
CA VAL A 547 -18.90 8.17 -27.48
C VAL A 547 -19.39 9.39 -26.70
N VAL A 548 -19.00 9.47 -25.43
CA VAL A 548 -19.39 10.55 -24.52
C VAL A 548 -18.14 11.31 -24.10
N PRO A 549 -17.95 12.57 -24.55
CA PRO A 549 -16.90 13.43 -24.03
C PRO A 549 -17.26 13.92 -22.62
N THR A 550 -16.29 13.89 -21.71
CA THR A 550 -16.45 14.34 -20.32
C THR A 550 -15.49 15.46 -19.95
N ALA A 551 -14.75 15.99 -20.94
CA ALA A 551 -13.82 17.09 -20.76
C ALA A 551 -14.36 18.47 -21.19
N SER A 552 -15.69 18.66 -21.20
CA SER A 552 -16.33 19.83 -21.82
C SER A 552 -16.00 21.17 -21.13
N GLY A 553 -15.81 21.16 -19.81
CA GLY A 553 -15.40 22.30 -19.00
C GLY A 553 -14.00 22.13 -18.37
N GLY A 554 -13.17 21.27 -18.94
CA GLY A 554 -11.95 20.73 -18.33
C GLY A 554 -12.09 19.24 -18.02
N PRO A 555 -11.04 18.54 -17.58
CA PRO A 555 -11.06 17.09 -17.42
C PRO A 555 -12.18 16.60 -16.50
N GLY A 556 -12.89 15.55 -16.89
CA GLY A 556 -13.86 14.87 -16.03
C GLY A 556 -13.17 14.08 -14.91
N VAL A 557 -13.96 13.61 -13.95
CA VAL A 557 -13.44 12.88 -12.77
C VAL A 557 -14.12 11.51 -12.65
N ALA A 558 -15.42 11.52 -12.39
CA ALA A 558 -16.27 10.38 -12.08
C ALA A 558 -17.73 10.75 -12.42
N GLY A 559 -18.68 9.82 -12.29
CA GLY A 559 -20.10 10.13 -12.44
C GLY A 559 -20.96 8.98 -12.91
N GLU A 560 -22.25 9.25 -13.02
CA GLU A 560 -23.27 8.29 -13.44
C GLU A 560 -23.83 8.66 -14.82
N TYR A 561 -24.04 7.66 -15.67
CA TYR A 561 -24.44 7.83 -17.06
C TYR A 561 -25.49 6.78 -17.40
N ARG A 562 -26.61 7.23 -17.97
CA ARG A 562 -27.70 6.35 -18.40
C ARG A 562 -27.86 6.40 -19.90
N PHE A 563 -27.82 5.23 -20.53
CA PHE A 563 -27.97 5.05 -21.98
C PHE A 563 -29.27 4.30 -22.27
N ALA A 564 -29.98 4.70 -23.33
CA ALA A 564 -30.97 3.82 -23.94
C ALA A 564 -30.34 3.16 -25.17
N LEU A 565 -30.31 1.83 -25.18
CA LEU A 565 -29.71 1.03 -26.24
C LEU A 565 -30.79 0.24 -26.97
N SER A 566 -30.69 0.17 -28.30
CA SER A 566 -31.54 -0.69 -29.12
C SER A 566 -31.01 -2.12 -29.08
N THR A 567 -31.90 -3.08 -28.80
CA THR A 567 -31.58 -4.53 -28.88
C THR A 567 -32.28 -5.19 -30.07
N GLY A 568 -32.97 -4.42 -30.91
CA GLY A 568 -33.80 -4.95 -32.00
C GLY A 568 -33.00 -5.69 -33.08
N GLU A 569 -31.77 -5.26 -33.33
CA GLU A 569 -30.89 -5.83 -34.35
C GLU A 569 -29.93 -6.90 -33.79
N LEU A 570 -29.87 -7.04 -32.47
CA LEU A 570 -29.05 -8.03 -31.80
C LEU A 570 -29.64 -9.44 -31.98
N SER A 571 -28.75 -10.43 -32.16
CA SER A 571 -29.15 -11.83 -32.14
C SER A 571 -29.73 -12.23 -30.77
N LEU A 572 -30.36 -13.40 -30.68
CA LEU A 572 -30.75 -13.93 -29.38
C LEU A 572 -29.53 -14.59 -28.74
N GLY A 573 -29.32 -14.41 -27.44
CA GLY A 573 -28.21 -15.03 -26.71
C GLY A 573 -27.33 -14.03 -25.94
N PRO A 574 -26.09 -14.41 -25.62
CA PRO A 574 -25.15 -13.58 -24.87
C PRO A 574 -24.55 -12.47 -25.75
N HIS A 575 -24.41 -11.30 -25.16
CA HIS A 575 -23.80 -10.10 -25.73
C HIS A 575 -22.90 -9.44 -24.68
N MET A 576 -22.03 -8.55 -25.13
CA MET A 576 -21.08 -7.86 -24.26
C MET A 576 -21.00 -6.38 -24.58
N ILE A 577 -21.09 -5.55 -23.54
CA ILE A 577 -20.83 -4.12 -23.60
C ILE A 577 -19.39 -3.88 -23.17
N GLU A 578 -18.58 -3.25 -24.01
CA GLU A 578 -17.28 -2.68 -23.62
C GLU A 578 -17.45 -1.18 -23.34
N VAL A 579 -17.04 -0.73 -22.16
CA VAL A 579 -16.84 0.68 -21.85
C VAL A 579 -15.35 0.94 -21.79
N ARG A 580 -14.85 1.76 -22.72
CA ARG A 580 -13.42 2.12 -22.80
C ARG A 580 -13.22 3.59 -22.49
N LEU A 581 -12.41 3.88 -21.49
CA LEU A 581 -12.15 5.21 -20.96
C LEU A 581 -10.83 5.76 -21.51
N PHE A 582 -10.79 7.08 -21.69
CA PHE A 582 -9.64 7.79 -22.23
C PHE A 582 -9.30 8.99 -21.33
N GLY A 583 -8.01 9.18 -21.05
CA GLY A 583 -7.53 10.31 -20.27
C GLY A 583 -7.27 11.55 -21.11
N THR A 584 -7.15 12.72 -20.47
CA THR A 584 -6.77 13.98 -21.12
C THR A 584 -5.27 14.11 -21.37
N SER A 585 -4.46 13.16 -20.89
CA SER A 585 -3.01 13.06 -21.15
C SER A 585 -2.71 11.81 -21.98
N GLY A 586 -1.75 11.92 -22.91
CA GLY A 586 -1.28 10.78 -23.70
C GLY A 586 -0.49 9.75 -22.87
N GLU A 587 -0.11 10.11 -21.64
CA GLU A 587 0.56 9.23 -20.68
C GLU A 587 -0.46 8.42 -19.85
N THR A 588 -1.72 8.84 -19.79
CA THR A 588 -2.76 8.11 -19.06
C THR A 588 -3.16 6.87 -19.84
N ARG A 589 -3.01 5.70 -19.23
CA ARG A 589 -3.42 4.43 -19.83
C ARG A 589 -4.94 4.35 -19.97
N PRO A 590 -5.47 4.03 -21.16
CA PRO A 590 -6.88 3.71 -21.32
C PRO A 590 -7.26 2.47 -20.49
N THR A 591 -8.46 2.48 -19.93
CA THR A 591 -9.02 1.36 -19.17
C THR A 591 -10.32 0.88 -19.83
N SER A 592 -10.58 -0.43 -19.77
CA SER A 592 -11.83 -1.02 -20.29
C SER A 592 -12.56 -1.79 -19.19
N ALA A 593 -13.88 -1.72 -19.20
CA ALA A 593 -14.77 -2.59 -18.43
C ALA A 593 -15.69 -3.35 -19.39
N TYR A 594 -16.02 -4.59 -19.03
CA TYR A 594 -16.83 -5.49 -19.85
C TYR A 594 -18.07 -5.93 -19.07
N ILE A 595 -19.25 -5.64 -19.59
CA ILE A 595 -20.53 -5.90 -18.94
C ILE A 595 -21.32 -6.89 -19.81
N PRO A 596 -21.46 -8.17 -19.38
CA PRO A 596 -22.23 -9.16 -20.13
C PRO A 596 -23.73 -8.96 -19.96
N PHE A 597 -24.51 -9.28 -20.99
CA PHE A 597 -25.97 -9.32 -20.93
C PHE A 597 -26.54 -10.36 -21.90
N PHE A 598 -27.82 -10.71 -21.73
CA PHE A 598 -28.50 -11.70 -22.57
C PHE A 598 -29.71 -11.08 -23.26
N VAL A 599 -29.87 -11.31 -24.56
CA VAL A 599 -31.08 -10.90 -25.31
C VAL A 599 -32.01 -12.10 -25.46
N GLY A 600 -33.23 -11.94 -24.95
CA GLY A 600 -34.31 -12.91 -24.97
C GLY A 600 -35.32 -12.62 -26.06
N ARG A 601 -36.29 -13.55 -26.22
CA ARG A 601 -37.40 -13.36 -27.16
C ARG A 601 -38.36 -12.28 -26.74
#